data_AF-A0A932QJB3-F1
#
_entry.id   AF-A0A932QJB3-F1
#
_cell.length_a   1.000
_cell.length_b   1.000
_cell.length_c   1.000
_cell.angle_alpha   90.00
_cell.angle_beta   90.00
_cell.angle_gamma   90.00
#
_symmetry.space_group_name_H-M   'P 1'
#
loop_
_entity.id
_entity.type
_entity.pdbx_description
1 polymer ?
#
loop_
_entity_poly.entity_id
_entity_poly.type
_entity_poly.pdbx_seq_one_letter_code
_entity_poly.pdbx_strand_id
1 'polypeptide(L)'
;MTTHRLFPLAALLLAAAPLVAQPAPARAPNPHGRIPILEYHLIADKDSRWGRAAEHFRRDLELLYARGYRPITVAQLVDGKFDIPAGTSPVVFTFDDSSPGQFRYIEKDGKLEIDPNSAVGIWLAFNKMHPDWGKRATFCLLPGAAAGHAFFGDRNIDGQKTAWRMQKVKFLAEQGFELCNHTLWHANLAKYSDAVVQEQIARGVMAIDSAVAGYKVRTFALPLGIWPKDRALAKRGVWRDKKSGREVQYDFDAILEVSGPPSHAPSDPKFNALSLPRIQVVGMELEKTLDELEKKGERYVAGPASK
;
A
#
# COMPACT_ATOMS: atom_id res chain seq x y z
N MET A 1 26.86 32.45 -57.30
CA MET A 1 27.56 31.63 -56.29
C MET A 1 27.37 32.31 -54.94
N THR A 2 26.35 31.92 -54.19
CA THR A 2 26.02 32.47 -52.88
C THR A 2 26.13 31.32 -51.89
N THR A 3 27.19 31.33 -51.09
CA THR A 3 27.50 30.27 -50.13
C THR A 3 26.64 30.41 -48.89
N HIS A 4 25.77 29.43 -48.64
CA HIS A 4 25.12 29.24 -47.34
C HIS A 4 26.15 28.82 -46.29
N ARG A 5 26.27 29.58 -45.19
CA ARG A 5 26.95 29.12 -43.98
C ARG A 5 25.90 28.51 -43.04
N LEU A 6 25.94 27.18 -42.89
CA LEU A 6 25.28 26.49 -41.77
C LEU A 6 26.07 26.79 -40.48
N PHE A 7 25.38 27.24 -39.45
CA PHE A 7 25.88 27.20 -38.07
C PHE A 7 25.40 25.91 -37.41
N PRO A 8 26.27 25.15 -36.70
CA PRO A 8 25.82 23.97 -35.98
C PRO A 8 25.14 24.37 -34.66
N LEU A 9 24.00 23.74 -34.37
CA LEU A 9 23.36 23.76 -33.05
C LEU A 9 24.29 23.05 -32.05
N ALA A 10 24.71 23.77 -31.01
CA ALA A 10 25.19 23.14 -29.78
C ALA A 10 24.00 22.98 -28.83
N ALA A 11 23.44 21.77 -28.76
CA ALA A 11 22.48 21.42 -27.73
C ALA A 11 23.22 21.29 -26.39
N LEU A 12 23.04 22.26 -25.49
CA LEU A 12 23.50 22.15 -24.11
C LEU A 12 22.67 21.07 -23.40
N LEU A 13 23.26 19.89 -23.23
CA LEU A 13 22.78 18.89 -22.27
C LEU A 13 23.10 19.42 -20.85
N LEU A 14 22.15 20.10 -20.23
CA LEU A 14 22.18 20.33 -18.79
C LEU A 14 21.96 18.98 -18.09
N ALA A 15 23.05 18.37 -17.62
CA ALA A 15 22.96 17.29 -16.66
C ALA A 15 22.28 17.82 -15.40
N ALA A 16 21.08 17.32 -15.09
CA ALA A 16 20.42 17.61 -13.83
C ALA A 16 21.29 17.07 -12.69
N ALA A 17 21.84 17.97 -11.88
CA ALA A 17 22.54 17.60 -10.66
C ALA A 17 21.57 16.79 -9.76
N PRO A 18 22.03 15.74 -9.05
CA PRO A 18 21.19 15.03 -8.11
C PRO A 18 20.69 16.03 -7.07
N LEU A 19 19.37 16.10 -6.91
CA LEU A 19 18.75 16.87 -5.84
C LEU A 19 19.25 16.26 -4.52
N VAL A 20 20.17 16.95 -3.85
CA VAL A 20 20.54 16.59 -2.47
C VAL A 20 19.26 16.73 -1.66
N ALA A 21 18.77 15.61 -1.11
CA ALA A 21 17.60 15.61 -0.25
C ALA A 21 17.79 16.68 0.83
N GLN A 22 16.98 17.73 0.82
CA GLN A 22 17.03 18.72 1.87
C GLN A 22 16.70 18.03 3.19
N PRO A 23 17.50 18.23 4.26
CA PRO A 23 17.16 17.66 5.55
C PRO A 23 15.77 18.14 5.94
N ALA A 24 14.90 17.20 6.32
CA ALA A 24 13.57 17.55 6.80
C ALA A 24 13.69 18.59 7.92
N PRO A 25 12.81 19.60 7.97
CA PRO A 25 12.85 20.61 9.02
C PRO A 25 12.88 19.91 10.39
N ALA A 26 13.81 20.34 11.26
CA ALA A 26 14.01 19.73 12.56
C ALA A 26 12.75 19.90 13.42
N ARG A 27 11.90 18.88 13.45
CA ARG A 27 10.72 18.82 14.32
C ARG A 27 11.11 18.21 15.66
N ALA A 28 10.55 18.77 16.74
CA ALA A 28 10.68 18.18 18.06
C ALA A 28 10.09 16.75 18.06
N PRO A 29 10.76 15.75 18.66
CA PRO A 29 10.24 14.40 18.74
C PRO A 29 8.87 14.34 19.42
N ASN A 30 8.00 13.48 18.91
CA ASN A 30 6.68 13.18 19.48
C ASN A 30 6.39 11.68 19.28
N PRO A 31 6.99 10.79 20.09
CA PRO A 31 6.85 9.34 19.91
C PRO A 31 5.47 8.79 20.32
N HIS A 32 4.60 9.64 20.87
CA HIS A 32 3.22 9.32 21.24
C HIS A 32 2.19 9.96 20.29
N GLY A 33 2.65 10.64 19.24
CA GLY A 33 1.76 11.23 18.26
C GLY A 33 1.04 10.20 17.40
N ARG A 34 0.14 10.70 16.55
CA ARG A 34 -0.67 9.91 15.64
C ARG A 34 0.06 9.63 14.33
N ILE A 35 -0.29 8.49 13.75
CA ILE A 35 0.28 7.98 12.50
C ILE A 35 -0.87 7.80 11.49
N PRO A 36 -0.86 8.52 10.36
CA PRO A 36 -1.86 8.30 9.32
C PRO A 36 -1.65 6.94 8.63
N ILE A 37 -2.74 6.18 8.50
CA ILE A 37 -2.82 4.96 7.70
C ILE A 37 -3.71 5.26 6.50
N LEU A 38 -3.13 5.38 5.32
CA LEU A 38 -3.80 5.79 4.10
C LEU A 38 -4.38 4.57 3.38
N GLU A 39 -5.61 4.70 2.90
CA GLU A 39 -6.30 3.68 2.12
C GLU A 39 -6.57 4.19 0.70
N TYR A 40 -6.00 3.49 -0.27
CA TYR A 40 -6.21 3.68 -1.70
C TYR A 40 -6.94 2.46 -2.27
N HIS A 41 -7.97 2.68 -3.10
CA HIS A 41 -8.68 1.59 -3.78
C HIS A 41 -8.27 1.52 -5.26
N LEU A 42 -8.49 2.58 -6.05
CA LEU A 42 -8.09 2.62 -7.46
C LEU A 42 -7.08 3.74 -7.68
N ILE A 43 -6.00 3.43 -8.41
CA ILE A 43 -5.23 4.46 -9.12
C ILE A 43 -5.74 4.47 -10.56
N ALA A 44 -6.29 5.61 -11.00
CA ALA A 44 -7.07 5.71 -12.23
C ALA A 44 -6.71 6.96 -13.04
N ASP A 45 -7.39 7.18 -14.15
CA ASP A 45 -7.16 8.38 -14.99
C ASP A 45 -7.74 9.66 -14.36
N LYS A 46 -8.75 9.52 -13.49
CA LYS A 46 -9.42 10.64 -12.81
C LYS A 46 -9.85 10.26 -11.41
N ASP A 47 -10.01 11.27 -10.56
CA ASP A 47 -10.59 11.09 -9.24
C ASP A 47 -12.05 10.62 -9.32
N SER A 48 -12.44 9.81 -8.34
CA SER A 48 -13.82 9.40 -8.11
C SER A 48 -13.99 9.00 -6.63
N ARG A 49 -15.15 8.48 -6.25
CA ARG A 49 -15.39 8.05 -4.86
C ARG A 49 -14.37 7.02 -4.36
N TRP A 50 -13.85 6.17 -5.25
CA TRP A 50 -12.88 5.11 -4.94
C TRP A 50 -11.57 5.25 -5.74
N GLY A 51 -11.46 6.28 -6.59
CA GLY A 51 -10.32 6.46 -7.47
C GLY A 51 -9.53 7.71 -7.11
N ARG A 52 -8.21 7.57 -7.07
CA ARG A 52 -7.24 8.66 -7.08
C ARG A 52 -6.60 8.70 -8.47
N ALA A 53 -6.62 9.86 -9.11
CA ALA A 53 -5.93 10.04 -10.38
C ALA A 53 -4.43 9.71 -10.23
N ALA A 54 -3.80 9.09 -11.22
CA ALA A 54 -2.37 8.78 -11.20
C ALA A 54 -1.50 10.03 -10.90
N GLU A 55 -1.84 11.17 -11.52
CA GLU A 55 -1.18 12.45 -11.24
C GLU A 55 -1.39 12.93 -9.80
N HIS A 56 -2.59 12.70 -9.24
CA HIS A 56 -2.85 13.08 -7.86
C HIS A 56 -2.12 12.17 -6.89
N PHE A 57 -1.97 10.88 -7.19
CA PHE A 57 -1.12 9.98 -6.40
C PHE A 57 0.36 10.41 -6.42
N ARG A 58 0.89 10.87 -7.57
CA ARG A 58 2.23 11.48 -7.62
C ARG A 58 2.34 12.68 -6.66
N ARG A 59 1.36 13.57 -6.68
CA ARG A 59 1.33 14.72 -5.75
C ARG A 59 1.21 14.29 -4.29
N ASP A 60 0.52 13.20 -3.98
CA ASP A 60 0.42 12.68 -2.61
C ASP A 60 1.81 12.27 -2.09
N LEU A 61 2.60 11.57 -2.91
CA LEU A 61 3.97 11.19 -2.57
C LEU A 61 4.85 12.43 -2.34
N GLU A 62 4.80 13.41 -3.26
CA GLU A 62 5.52 14.69 -3.13
C GLU A 62 5.12 15.45 -1.86
N LEU A 63 3.82 15.57 -1.60
CA LEU A 63 3.29 16.25 -0.42
C LEU A 63 3.79 15.61 0.87
N LEU A 64 3.69 14.28 0.97
CA LEU A 64 4.15 13.53 2.13
C LEU A 64 5.65 13.65 2.32
N TYR A 65 6.43 13.51 1.24
CA TYR A 65 7.88 13.65 1.28
C TYR A 65 8.32 15.05 1.71
N ALA A 66 7.76 16.10 1.10
CA ALA A 66 8.02 17.50 1.41
C ALA A 66 7.64 17.85 2.85
N ARG A 67 6.54 17.25 3.36
CA ARG A 67 6.16 17.37 4.76
C ARG A 67 6.97 16.47 5.69
N GLY A 68 7.99 15.76 5.22
CA GLY A 68 8.89 14.94 6.04
C GLY A 68 8.26 13.65 6.57
N TYR A 69 7.30 13.08 5.84
CA TYR A 69 6.81 11.72 6.11
C TYR A 69 7.68 10.68 5.40
N ARG A 70 7.79 9.49 5.99
CA ARG A 70 8.48 8.32 5.42
C ARG A 70 7.57 7.10 5.53
N PRO A 71 7.43 6.32 4.45
CA PRO A 71 6.53 5.21 4.45
C PRO A 71 7.04 4.07 5.35
N ILE A 72 6.11 3.41 6.04
CA ILE A 72 6.30 2.16 6.76
C ILE A 72 5.17 1.20 6.39
N THR A 73 5.38 -0.11 6.60
CA THR A 73 4.30 -1.09 6.41
C THR A 73 3.44 -1.22 7.67
N VAL A 74 2.26 -1.83 7.55
CA VAL A 74 1.40 -2.12 8.71
C VAL A 74 2.12 -3.02 9.71
N ALA A 75 2.82 -4.06 9.24
CA ALA A 75 3.62 -4.94 10.10
C ALA A 75 4.67 -4.17 10.91
N GLN A 76 5.38 -3.22 10.29
CA GLN A 76 6.35 -2.37 10.98
C GLN A 76 5.69 -1.45 12.02
N LEU A 77 4.51 -0.90 11.69
CA LEU A 77 3.71 -0.14 12.64
C LEU A 77 3.36 -1.00 13.87
N VAL A 78 2.79 -2.19 13.67
CA VAL A 78 2.40 -3.08 14.77
C VAL A 78 3.59 -3.49 15.65
N ASP A 79 4.75 -3.74 15.03
CA ASP A 79 5.96 -4.10 15.77
C ASP A 79 6.56 -2.92 16.54
N GLY A 80 6.16 -1.68 16.23
CA GLY A 80 6.82 -0.46 16.71
C GLY A 80 8.28 -0.35 16.22
N LYS A 81 8.61 -1.05 15.13
CA LYS A 81 9.98 -1.19 14.61
C LYS A 81 10.06 -0.66 13.19
N PHE A 82 10.44 0.59 13.07
CA PHE A 82 10.71 1.23 11.80
C PHE A 82 11.88 2.20 11.94
N ASP A 83 12.80 2.10 10.98
CA ASP A 83 13.96 2.97 10.88
C ASP A 83 13.65 4.09 9.88
N ILE A 84 13.29 5.25 10.43
CA ILE A 84 13.08 6.48 9.69
C ILE A 84 13.92 7.58 10.35
N PRO A 85 14.42 8.58 9.58
CA PRO A 85 15.29 9.60 10.15
C PRO A 85 14.62 10.39 11.28
N ALA A 86 15.42 10.78 12.29
CA ALA A 86 14.95 11.66 13.35
C ALA A 86 14.35 12.96 12.78
N GLY A 87 13.28 13.45 13.39
CA GLY A 87 12.52 14.62 12.90
C GLY A 87 11.53 14.32 11.76
N THR A 88 11.54 13.10 11.20
CA THR A 88 10.54 12.64 10.24
C THR A 88 9.40 11.89 10.91
N SER A 89 8.36 11.54 10.15
CA SER A 89 7.17 10.85 10.66
C SER A 89 6.81 9.65 9.81
N PRO A 90 6.32 8.55 10.40
CA PRO A 90 5.82 7.44 9.62
C PRO A 90 4.49 7.80 8.96
N VAL A 91 4.24 7.22 7.79
CA VAL A 91 2.94 7.14 7.14
C VAL A 91 2.77 5.71 6.63
N VAL A 92 1.60 5.11 6.80
CA VAL A 92 1.32 3.78 6.25
C VAL A 92 0.51 3.94 4.97
N PHE A 93 0.90 3.25 3.91
CA PHE A 93 0.11 3.14 2.69
C PHE A 93 -0.51 1.76 2.59
N THR A 94 -1.83 1.73 2.38
CA THR A 94 -2.59 0.50 2.14
C THR A 94 -3.32 0.60 0.80
N PHE A 95 -3.26 -0.48 0.03
CA PHE A 95 -3.89 -0.61 -1.28
C PHE A 95 -4.84 -1.80 -1.27
N ASP A 96 -6.14 -1.55 -1.35
CA ASP A 96 -7.17 -2.60 -1.27
C ASP A 96 -7.59 -3.06 -2.68
N ASP A 97 -8.30 -4.18 -2.77
CA ASP A 97 -8.97 -4.71 -3.98
C ASP A 97 -8.14 -5.31 -5.10
N SER A 98 -6.83 -5.12 -5.12
CA SER A 98 -6.00 -5.65 -6.20
C SER A 98 -6.40 -5.22 -7.61
N SER A 99 -6.67 -3.93 -7.84
CA SER A 99 -7.03 -3.40 -9.16
C SER A 99 -5.83 -3.24 -10.12
N PRO A 100 -5.99 -3.37 -11.46
CA PRO A 100 -4.89 -3.17 -12.41
C PRO A 100 -4.16 -1.83 -12.22
N GLY A 101 -4.88 -0.75 -11.89
CA GLY A 101 -4.29 0.54 -11.58
C GLY A 101 -3.25 0.53 -10.46
N GLN A 102 -3.31 -0.43 -9.53
CA GLN A 102 -2.29 -0.57 -8.49
C GLN A 102 -1.01 -1.24 -9.03
N PHE A 103 -1.15 -2.30 -9.83
CA PHE A 103 0.00 -2.96 -10.47
C PHE A 103 -0.38 -3.49 -11.86
N ARG A 104 0.07 -2.78 -12.90
CA ARG A 104 -0.18 -3.11 -14.31
C ARG A 104 1.13 -3.41 -15.05
N TYR A 105 1.10 -4.38 -15.95
CA TYR A 105 2.14 -4.54 -16.98
C TYR A 105 1.68 -3.97 -18.31
N ILE A 106 2.63 -3.44 -19.06
CA ILE A 106 2.54 -3.14 -20.49
C ILE A 106 3.48 -4.11 -21.20
N GLU A 107 2.97 -4.82 -22.20
CA GLU A 107 3.78 -5.70 -23.03
C GLU A 107 4.24 -4.94 -24.28
N LYS A 108 5.56 -4.88 -24.50
CA LYS A 108 6.18 -4.29 -25.70
C LYS A 108 7.22 -5.27 -26.22
N ASP A 109 7.11 -5.64 -27.48
CA ASP A 109 8.06 -6.55 -28.16
C ASP A 109 8.33 -7.85 -27.37
N GLY A 110 7.28 -8.41 -26.76
CA GLY A 110 7.36 -9.63 -25.95
C GLY A 110 7.97 -9.45 -24.55
N LYS A 111 8.30 -8.22 -24.14
CA LYS A 111 8.81 -7.89 -22.81
C LYS A 111 7.73 -7.21 -21.97
N LEU A 112 7.64 -7.59 -20.70
CA LEU A 112 6.78 -6.94 -19.72
C LEU A 112 7.50 -5.78 -19.05
N GLU A 113 6.87 -4.61 -19.08
CA GLU A 113 7.28 -3.41 -18.36
C GLU A 113 6.20 -3.04 -17.35
N ILE A 114 6.59 -2.58 -16.16
CA ILE A 114 5.63 -2.05 -15.19
C ILE A 114 5.09 -0.73 -15.75
N ASP A 115 3.78 -0.59 -15.78
CA ASP A 115 3.13 0.62 -16.23
C ASP A 115 3.51 1.82 -15.34
N PRO A 116 4.11 2.89 -15.90
CA PRO A 116 4.51 4.07 -15.13
C PRO A 116 3.34 4.84 -14.50
N ASN A 117 2.09 4.59 -14.92
CA ASN A 117 0.89 5.18 -14.33
C ASN A 117 0.22 4.30 -13.26
N SER A 118 0.72 3.08 -13.03
CA SER A 118 0.26 2.25 -11.93
C SER A 118 0.85 2.71 -10.59
N ALA A 119 0.21 2.38 -9.46
CA ALA A 119 0.73 2.72 -8.13
C ALA A 119 2.19 2.24 -7.96
N VAL A 120 2.48 0.99 -8.34
CA VAL A 120 3.84 0.42 -8.26
C VAL A 120 4.80 1.16 -9.20
N GLY A 121 4.39 1.47 -10.44
CA GLY A 121 5.25 2.21 -11.38
C GLY A 121 5.61 3.60 -10.88
N ILE A 122 4.61 4.33 -10.38
CA ILE A 122 4.77 5.66 -9.76
C ILE A 122 5.69 5.56 -8.55
N TRP A 123 5.46 4.59 -7.66
CA TRP A 123 6.26 4.40 -6.45
C TRP A 123 7.73 4.15 -6.77
N LEU A 124 8.02 3.28 -7.74
CA LEU A 124 9.39 2.93 -8.11
C LEU A 124 10.11 4.12 -8.77
N ALA A 125 9.41 4.89 -9.59
CA ALA A 125 9.93 6.13 -10.16
C ALA A 125 10.25 7.16 -9.06
N PHE A 126 9.34 7.35 -8.11
CA PHE A 126 9.53 8.25 -6.98
C PHE A 126 10.73 7.82 -6.11
N ASN A 127 10.81 6.54 -5.73
CA ASN A 127 11.92 6.01 -4.94
C ASN A 127 13.27 6.11 -5.68
N LYS A 128 13.29 6.09 -7.02
CA LYS A 128 14.54 6.30 -7.78
C LYS A 128 15.05 7.74 -7.63
N MET A 129 14.15 8.71 -7.55
CA MET A 129 14.48 10.14 -7.33
C MET A 129 14.73 10.45 -5.85
N HIS A 130 14.10 9.71 -4.95
CA HIS A 130 14.18 9.85 -3.49
C HIS A 130 14.55 8.51 -2.84
N PRO A 131 15.83 8.08 -2.86
CA PRO A 131 16.23 6.79 -2.32
C PRO A 131 15.91 6.60 -0.84
N ASP A 132 15.78 7.69 -0.09
CA ASP A 132 15.40 7.71 1.33
C ASP A 132 13.88 7.56 1.56
N TRP A 133 13.06 7.53 0.50
CA TRP A 133 11.65 7.19 0.57
C TRP A 133 11.45 5.72 0.98
N GLY A 134 12.20 4.81 0.36
CA GLY A 134 12.04 3.38 0.57
C GLY A 134 10.86 2.75 -0.18
N LYS A 135 10.79 1.43 -0.13
CA LYS A 135 9.77 0.60 -0.81
C LYS A 135 8.84 -0.06 0.19
N ARG A 136 8.12 0.75 0.97
CA ARG A 136 7.26 0.28 2.07
C ARG A 136 5.82 0.66 1.81
N ALA A 137 4.97 -0.31 1.53
CA ALA A 137 3.53 -0.18 1.44
C ALA A 137 2.91 -1.56 1.66
N THR A 138 1.63 -1.60 2.00
CA THR A 138 0.89 -2.84 2.25
C THR A 138 -0.19 -2.99 1.18
N PHE A 139 -0.15 -4.07 0.41
CA PHE A 139 -1.19 -4.38 -0.58
C PHE A 139 -2.11 -5.46 0.00
N CYS A 140 -3.39 -5.15 0.18
CA CYS A 140 -4.41 -6.05 0.68
C CYS A 140 -5.10 -6.75 -0.49
N LEU A 141 -4.80 -8.04 -0.63
CA LEU A 141 -4.91 -8.70 -1.91
C LEU A 141 -6.17 -9.55 -2.07
N LEU A 142 -6.77 -9.48 -3.26
CA LEU A 142 -7.91 -10.29 -3.66
C LEU A 142 -7.52 -11.33 -4.72
N PRO A 143 -7.68 -12.64 -4.46
CA PRO A 143 -7.41 -13.71 -5.44
C PRO A 143 -8.50 -13.96 -6.48
N GLY A 144 -9.72 -13.46 -6.26
CA GLY A 144 -10.88 -13.90 -7.03
C GLY A 144 -12.05 -12.94 -7.02
N ALA A 145 -11.77 -11.63 -6.90
CA ALA A 145 -12.80 -10.60 -6.90
C ALA A 145 -13.59 -10.54 -8.21
N ALA A 146 -14.78 -9.94 -8.13
CA ALA A 146 -15.57 -9.58 -9.29
C ALA A 146 -14.83 -8.58 -10.20
N ALA A 147 -15.31 -8.45 -11.45
CA ALA A 147 -14.77 -7.52 -12.43
C ALA A 147 -13.25 -7.64 -12.66
N GLY A 148 -12.65 -8.82 -12.48
CA GLY A 148 -11.24 -9.05 -12.81
C GLY A 148 -10.23 -8.42 -11.84
N HIS A 149 -10.70 -7.90 -10.69
CA HIS A 149 -9.97 -7.49 -9.46
C HIS A 149 -8.88 -8.45 -8.92
N ALA A 150 -8.65 -9.58 -9.56
CA ALA A 150 -7.94 -10.70 -8.94
C ALA A 150 -6.42 -10.59 -9.14
N PHE A 151 -5.69 -10.21 -8.09
CA PHE A 151 -4.24 -9.92 -8.10
C PHE A 151 -3.82 -9.10 -9.31
N PHE A 152 -4.49 -7.94 -9.45
CA PHE A 152 -4.22 -6.87 -10.40
C PHE A 152 -4.45 -7.23 -11.86
N GLY A 153 -5.43 -8.09 -12.12
CA GLY A 153 -6.05 -8.26 -13.42
C GLY A 153 -6.12 -9.72 -13.86
N ASP A 154 -7.33 -10.19 -14.12
CA ASP A 154 -7.62 -11.53 -14.63
C ASP A 154 -8.45 -11.46 -15.91
N ARG A 155 -8.30 -12.45 -16.79
CA ARG A 155 -9.10 -12.60 -18.03
C ARG A 155 -9.03 -11.37 -18.95
N ASN A 156 -7.83 -10.79 -19.08
CA ASN A 156 -7.53 -9.70 -20.01
C ASN A 156 -8.20 -8.35 -19.69
N ILE A 157 -8.65 -8.13 -18.45
CA ILE A 157 -9.09 -6.79 -18.02
C ILE A 157 -7.93 -5.81 -18.12
N ASP A 158 -8.15 -4.65 -18.74
CA ASP A 158 -7.14 -3.61 -18.95
C ASP A 158 -5.82 -4.15 -19.54
N GLY A 159 -5.94 -5.13 -20.43
CA GLY A 159 -4.81 -5.81 -21.08
C GLY A 159 -4.02 -6.74 -20.15
N GLN A 160 -4.50 -7.03 -18.94
CA GLN A 160 -3.80 -7.84 -17.95
C GLN A 160 -4.13 -9.32 -18.11
N LYS A 161 -3.11 -10.11 -18.46
CA LYS A 161 -3.25 -11.56 -18.66
C LYS A 161 -3.28 -12.31 -17.34
N THR A 162 -4.12 -13.34 -17.24
CA THR A 162 -4.20 -14.25 -16.09
C THR A 162 -2.84 -14.81 -15.67
N ALA A 163 -1.98 -15.14 -16.64
CA ALA A 163 -0.63 -15.67 -16.39
C ALA A 163 0.28 -14.68 -15.62
N TRP A 164 -0.05 -13.39 -15.60
CA TRP A 164 0.78 -12.37 -14.95
C TRP A 164 0.47 -12.17 -13.47
N ARG A 165 -0.61 -12.76 -12.95
CA ARG A 165 -1.10 -12.48 -11.59
C ARG A 165 -0.10 -12.87 -10.51
N MET A 166 0.43 -14.10 -10.58
CA MET A 166 1.33 -14.61 -9.56
C MET A 166 2.69 -13.90 -9.56
N GLN A 167 3.23 -13.56 -10.73
CA GLN A 167 4.50 -12.82 -10.82
C GLN A 167 4.39 -11.40 -10.22
N LYS A 168 3.22 -10.75 -10.27
CA LYS A 168 3.01 -9.44 -9.62
C LYS A 168 3.11 -9.56 -8.11
N VAL A 169 2.44 -10.55 -7.52
CA VAL A 169 2.47 -10.78 -6.07
C VAL A 169 3.89 -11.12 -5.60
N LYS A 170 4.58 -11.98 -6.34
CA LYS A 170 5.99 -12.31 -6.08
C LYS A 170 6.88 -11.07 -6.16
N PHE A 171 6.72 -10.24 -7.19
CA PHE A 171 7.47 -9.00 -7.34
C PHE A 171 7.26 -8.06 -6.14
N LEU A 172 6.01 -7.90 -5.66
CA LEU A 172 5.74 -7.06 -4.48
C LEU A 172 6.54 -7.51 -3.26
N ALA A 173 6.52 -8.81 -2.95
CA ALA A 173 7.28 -9.37 -1.84
C ALA A 173 8.80 -9.18 -2.02
N GLU A 174 9.33 -9.47 -3.21
CA GLU A 174 10.76 -9.32 -3.52
C GLU A 174 11.24 -7.86 -3.45
N GLN A 175 10.36 -6.89 -3.71
CA GLN A 175 10.68 -5.45 -3.58
C GLN A 175 10.56 -4.93 -2.14
N GLY A 176 10.10 -5.74 -1.18
CA GLY A 176 9.92 -5.37 0.22
C GLY A 176 8.56 -4.76 0.57
N PHE A 177 7.57 -4.84 -0.34
CA PHE A 177 6.20 -4.49 -0.02
C PHE A 177 5.54 -5.60 0.82
N GLU A 178 4.64 -5.20 1.71
CA GLU A 178 3.89 -6.14 2.55
C GLU A 178 2.67 -6.67 1.79
N LEU A 179 2.47 -8.00 1.83
CA LEU A 179 1.27 -8.66 1.35
C LEU A 179 0.28 -8.86 2.51
N CYS A 180 -0.91 -8.30 2.35
CA CYS A 180 -2.04 -8.33 3.27
C CYS A 180 -3.19 -9.16 2.67
N ASN A 181 -4.02 -9.77 3.51
CA ASN A 181 -5.21 -10.52 3.09
C ASN A 181 -6.40 -9.58 2.92
N HIS A 182 -7.25 -9.82 1.91
CA HIS A 182 -8.52 -9.11 1.75
C HIS A 182 -9.71 -10.04 1.44
N THR A 183 -9.64 -11.28 1.91
CA THR A 183 -10.51 -12.43 1.58
C THR A 183 -10.34 -12.95 0.15
N LEU A 184 -11.06 -14.01 -0.22
CA LEU A 184 -11.01 -14.60 -1.56
C LEU A 184 -11.62 -13.69 -2.64
N TRP A 185 -12.83 -13.16 -2.41
CA TRP A 185 -13.57 -12.44 -3.45
C TRP A 185 -14.22 -11.15 -2.96
N HIS A 186 -13.74 -10.59 -1.84
CA HIS A 186 -14.31 -9.39 -1.20
C HIS A 186 -15.68 -9.66 -0.56
N ALA A 187 -15.74 -10.74 0.24
CA ALA A 187 -16.99 -11.19 0.86
C ALA A 187 -17.43 -10.25 2.00
N ASN A 188 -18.71 -9.87 2.03
CA ASN A 188 -19.31 -9.24 3.20
C ASN A 188 -19.46 -10.28 4.32
N LEU A 189 -18.48 -10.33 5.22
CA LEU A 189 -18.35 -11.39 6.22
C LEU A 189 -19.54 -11.49 7.19
N ALA A 190 -20.24 -10.39 7.46
CA ALA A 190 -21.43 -10.39 8.32
C ALA A 190 -22.61 -11.21 7.74
N LYS A 191 -22.61 -11.46 6.43
CA LYS A 191 -23.68 -12.22 5.75
C LYS A 191 -23.48 -13.72 5.76
N TYR A 192 -22.34 -14.20 6.22
CA TYR A 192 -21.93 -15.60 6.10
C TYR A 192 -21.88 -16.32 7.45
N SER A 193 -21.89 -17.65 7.40
CA SER A 193 -21.62 -18.49 8.57
C SER A 193 -20.13 -18.49 8.88
N ASP A 194 -19.78 -18.85 10.11
CA ASP A 194 -18.40 -18.96 10.60
C ASP A 194 -17.52 -19.86 9.71
N ALA A 195 -18.08 -20.96 9.20
CA ALA A 195 -17.39 -21.86 8.28
C ALA A 195 -17.03 -21.16 6.96
N VAL A 196 -17.94 -20.36 6.40
CA VAL A 196 -17.70 -19.60 5.17
C VAL A 196 -16.75 -18.44 5.42
N VAL A 197 -16.85 -17.75 6.57
CA VAL A 197 -15.89 -16.71 6.97
C VAL A 197 -14.46 -17.26 7.01
N GLN A 198 -14.25 -18.39 7.69
CA GLN A 198 -12.95 -19.04 7.76
C GLN A 198 -12.45 -19.47 6.38
N GLU A 199 -13.32 -20.03 5.53
CA GLU A 199 -12.97 -20.38 4.15
C GLU A 199 -12.52 -19.15 3.35
N GLN A 200 -13.25 -18.04 3.44
CA GLN A 200 -12.95 -16.80 2.71
C GLN A 200 -11.58 -16.24 3.06
N ILE A 201 -11.27 -16.17 4.35
CA ILE A 201 -10.01 -15.63 4.85
C ILE A 201 -8.86 -16.59 4.52
N ALA A 202 -9.02 -17.88 4.83
CA ALA A 202 -7.99 -18.88 4.63
C ALA A 202 -7.63 -19.06 3.14
N ARG A 203 -8.60 -19.03 2.23
CA ARG A 203 -8.31 -19.08 0.79
C ARG A 203 -7.55 -17.85 0.29
N GLY A 204 -7.76 -16.68 0.89
CA GLY A 204 -6.91 -15.51 0.63
C GLY A 204 -5.45 -15.75 1.03
N VAL A 205 -5.22 -16.31 2.22
CA VAL A 205 -3.86 -16.66 2.71
C VAL A 205 -3.22 -17.71 1.81
N MET A 206 -3.96 -18.77 1.48
CA MET A 206 -3.49 -19.85 0.61
C MET A 206 -3.11 -19.34 -0.78
N ALA A 207 -3.83 -18.37 -1.33
CA ALA A 207 -3.52 -17.81 -2.63
C ALA A 207 -2.25 -16.94 -2.62
N ILE A 208 -2.01 -16.19 -1.54
CA ILE A 208 -0.74 -15.46 -1.34
C ILE A 208 0.42 -16.47 -1.21
N ASP A 209 0.26 -17.50 -0.39
CA ASP A 209 1.25 -18.59 -0.23
C ASP A 209 1.54 -19.31 -1.56
N SER A 210 0.54 -19.46 -2.43
CA SER A 210 0.73 -20.05 -3.76
C SER A 210 1.59 -19.19 -4.69
N ALA A 211 1.61 -17.86 -4.50
CA ALA A 211 2.47 -16.95 -5.25
C ALA A 211 3.86 -16.79 -4.60
N VAL A 212 3.91 -16.84 -3.26
CA VAL A 212 5.13 -16.67 -2.46
C VAL A 212 5.12 -17.73 -1.35
N ALA A 213 5.71 -18.89 -1.65
CA ALA A 213 5.68 -20.05 -0.76
C ALA A 213 6.26 -19.74 0.62
N GLY A 214 5.50 -20.04 1.68
CA GLY A 214 5.89 -19.81 3.06
C GLY A 214 5.72 -18.37 3.55
N TYR A 215 5.13 -17.48 2.75
CA TYR A 215 4.89 -16.10 3.17
C TYR A 215 3.92 -16.05 4.36
N LYS A 216 4.38 -15.51 5.50
CA LYS A 216 3.53 -15.29 6.67
C LYS A 216 2.70 -14.01 6.47
N VAL A 217 1.42 -14.18 6.14
CA VAL A 217 0.47 -13.06 6.07
C VAL A 217 0.11 -12.60 7.48
N ARG A 218 0.50 -11.36 7.84
CA ARG A 218 0.34 -10.81 9.19
C ARG A 218 -0.87 -9.87 9.32
N THR A 219 -1.40 -9.40 8.20
CA THR A 219 -2.36 -8.29 8.16
C THR A 219 -3.57 -8.64 7.33
N PHE A 220 -4.72 -8.15 7.78
CA PHE A 220 -6.02 -8.39 7.16
C PHE A 220 -6.83 -7.11 7.07
N ALA A 221 -7.23 -6.72 5.86
CA ALA A 221 -8.21 -5.65 5.67
C ALA A 221 -9.62 -6.24 5.58
N LEU A 222 -10.55 -5.69 6.36
CA LEU A 222 -11.95 -6.09 6.33
C LEU A 222 -12.61 -5.60 5.02
N PRO A 223 -13.16 -6.49 4.17
CA PRO A 223 -13.97 -6.04 3.04
C PRO A 223 -15.11 -5.16 3.53
N LEU A 224 -15.29 -4.00 2.90
CA LEU A 224 -16.28 -2.98 3.26
C LEU A 224 -16.14 -2.40 4.70
N GLY A 225 -15.07 -2.72 5.43
CA GLY A 225 -14.96 -2.43 6.86
C GLY A 225 -15.95 -3.20 7.73
N ILE A 226 -16.51 -4.31 7.23
CA ILE A 226 -17.58 -5.05 7.93
C ILE A 226 -17.00 -6.29 8.61
N TRP A 227 -17.22 -6.35 9.92
CA TRP A 227 -16.84 -7.49 10.76
C TRP A 227 -17.73 -8.72 10.53
N PRO A 228 -17.18 -9.94 10.62
CA PRO A 228 -18.00 -11.15 10.80
C PRO A 228 -18.80 -11.08 12.11
N LYS A 229 -19.87 -11.89 12.20
CA LYS A 229 -20.68 -12.02 13.42
C LYS A 229 -19.82 -12.46 14.61
N ASP A 230 -19.03 -13.53 14.42
CA ASP A 230 -17.95 -13.87 15.34
C ASP A 230 -16.68 -13.10 14.95
N ARG A 231 -16.41 -12.01 15.70
CA ARG A 231 -15.24 -11.16 15.47
C ARG A 231 -13.90 -11.87 15.69
N ALA A 232 -13.86 -12.95 16.46
CA ALA A 232 -12.61 -13.69 16.70
C ALA A 232 -12.07 -14.32 15.40
N LEU A 233 -12.96 -14.68 14.48
CA LEU A 233 -12.61 -15.23 13.17
C LEU A 233 -11.95 -14.23 12.23
N ALA A 234 -12.10 -12.92 12.47
CA ALA A 234 -11.33 -11.93 11.71
C ALA A 234 -9.84 -11.96 12.09
N LYS A 235 -9.49 -12.42 13.30
CA LYS A 235 -8.10 -12.53 13.76
C LYS A 235 -7.49 -13.87 13.41
N ARG A 236 -8.16 -14.97 13.77
CA ARG A 236 -7.57 -16.32 13.68
C ARG A 236 -8.61 -17.38 13.33
N GLY A 237 -8.16 -18.42 12.64
CA GLY A 237 -9.00 -19.56 12.31
C GLY A 237 -8.25 -20.64 11.54
N VAL A 238 -8.95 -21.74 11.30
CA VAL A 238 -8.45 -22.87 10.51
C VAL A 238 -9.53 -23.32 9.54
N TRP A 239 -9.12 -23.53 8.30
CA TRP A 239 -10.01 -24.08 7.29
C TRP A 239 -9.35 -25.27 6.60
N ARG A 240 -10.10 -26.34 6.43
CA ARG A 240 -9.66 -27.54 5.72
C ARG A 240 -10.22 -27.52 4.30
N ASP A 241 -9.33 -27.48 3.31
CA ASP A 241 -9.74 -27.64 1.92
C ASP A 241 -10.27 -29.06 1.70
N LYS A 242 -11.54 -29.16 1.34
CA LYS A 242 -12.20 -30.45 1.09
C LYS A 242 -11.59 -31.20 -0.09
N LYS A 243 -10.95 -30.50 -1.04
CA LYS A 243 -10.37 -31.11 -2.24
C LYS A 243 -8.99 -31.70 -1.98
N SER A 244 -8.06 -30.89 -1.45
CA SER A 244 -6.69 -31.35 -1.17
C SER A 244 -6.51 -31.99 0.21
N GLY A 245 -7.46 -31.79 1.13
CA GLY A 245 -7.31 -32.14 2.53
C GLY A 245 -6.35 -31.24 3.32
N ARG A 246 -5.75 -30.22 2.67
CA ARG A 246 -4.83 -29.27 3.30
C ARG A 246 -5.56 -28.43 4.34
N GLU A 247 -4.97 -28.29 5.52
CA GLU A 247 -5.38 -27.29 6.49
C GLU A 247 -4.64 -25.99 6.24
N VAL A 248 -5.38 -24.89 6.22
CA VAL A 248 -4.86 -23.54 6.09
C VAL A 248 -5.24 -22.79 7.36
N GLN A 249 -4.23 -22.41 8.12
CA GLN A 249 -4.36 -21.64 9.34
C GLN A 249 -4.01 -20.19 9.06
N TYR A 250 -4.66 -19.28 9.77
CA TYR A 250 -4.30 -17.86 9.79
C TYR A 250 -4.38 -17.33 11.21
N ASP A 251 -3.47 -16.42 11.53
CA ASP A 251 -3.45 -15.66 12.76
C ASP A 251 -2.82 -14.30 12.46
N PHE A 252 -3.66 -13.27 12.38
CA PHE A 252 -3.22 -11.92 12.03
C PHE A 252 -2.79 -11.15 13.27
N ASP A 253 -1.76 -10.35 13.07
CA ASP A 253 -1.24 -9.39 14.04
C ASP A 253 -1.99 -8.05 13.94
N ALA A 254 -2.57 -7.75 12.76
CA ALA A 254 -3.36 -6.53 12.55
C ALA A 254 -4.61 -6.73 11.70
N ILE A 255 -5.66 -5.98 12.05
CA ILE A 255 -6.92 -5.88 11.30
C ILE A 255 -7.17 -4.41 10.94
N LEU A 256 -7.39 -4.15 9.66
CA LEU A 256 -7.60 -2.80 9.12
C LEU A 256 -9.10 -2.51 8.96
N GLU A 257 -9.53 -1.36 9.50
CA GLU A 257 -10.87 -0.79 9.33
C GLU A 257 -10.94 0.09 8.08
N VAL A 258 -12.12 0.31 7.51
CA VAL A 258 -12.29 1.12 6.28
C VAL A 258 -12.11 2.63 6.49
N SER A 259 -12.28 3.13 7.71
CA SER A 259 -12.27 4.56 7.97
C SER A 259 -12.08 4.85 9.45
N GLY A 260 -11.40 5.93 9.77
CA GLY A 260 -11.27 6.48 11.11
C GLY A 260 -10.20 7.57 11.20
N PRO A 261 -9.89 8.02 12.42
CA PRO A 261 -8.85 9.02 12.63
C PRO A 261 -7.45 8.42 12.39
N PRO A 262 -6.40 9.26 12.30
CA PRO A 262 -5.02 8.81 12.41
C PRO A 262 -4.80 7.87 13.62
N SER A 263 -4.09 6.77 13.37
CA SER A 263 -3.85 5.74 14.39
C SER A 263 -3.02 6.27 15.54
N HIS A 264 -3.21 5.70 16.72
CA HIS A 264 -2.30 5.91 17.85
C HIS A 264 -0.90 5.34 17.53
N ALA A 265 0.15 5.89 18.13
CA ALA A 265 1.47 5.27 18.08
C ALA A 265 1.45 3.90 18.79
N PRO A 266 2.30 2.94 18.39
CA PRO A 266 2.38 1.63 19.06
C PRO A 266 2.72 1.68 20.55
N SER A 267 3.34 2.77 21.00
CA SER A 267 3.67 3.03 22.41
C SER A 267 2.50 3.59 23.23
N ASP A 268 1.41 4.00 22.59
CA ASP A 268 0.23 4.59 23.25
C ASP A 268 -0.71 3.46 23.73
N PRO A 269 -1.18 3.47 24.99
CA PRO A 269 -2.12 2.48 25.52
C PRO A 269 -3.43 2.33 24.74
N LYS A 270 -3.81 3.32 23.93
CA LYS A 270 -5.01 3.29 23.08
C LYS A 270 -4.74 2.67 21.70
N PHE A 271 -3.51 2.28 21.39
CA PHE A 271 -3.19 1.56 20.16
C PHE A 271 -3.86 0.19 20.16
N ASN A 272 -4.61 -0.09 19.09
CA ASN A 272 -5.27 -1.36 18.90
C ASN A 272 -4.92 -1.92 17.51
N ALA A 273 -3.94 -2.81 17.46
CA ALA A 273 -3.53 -3.45 16.22
C ALA A 273 -4.68 -4.25 15.57
N LEU A 274 -5.64 -4.75 16.36
CA LEU A 274 -6.79 -5.51 15.87
C LEU A 274 -7.98 -4.63 15.46
N SER A 275 -7.81 -3.32 15.35
CA SER A 275 -8.79 -2.38 14.81
C SER A 275 -8.08 -1.08 14.44
N LEU A 276 -7.27 -1.14 13.38
CA LEU A 276 -6.48 -0.01 12.91
C LEU A 276 -7.33 0.89 12.00
N PRO A 277 -7.60 2.15 12.40
CA PRO A 277 -8.37 3.09 11.58
C PRO A 277 -7.54 3.55 10.38
N ARG A 278 -8.23 3.81 9.26
CA ARG A 278 -7.62 4.28 8.01
C ARG A 278 -8.25 5.58 7.52
N ILE A 279 -7.52 6.30 6.69
CA ILE A 279 -7.96 7.52 6.01
C ILE A 279 -8.16 7.16 4.54
N GLN A 280 -9.39 7.22 4.07
CA GLN A 280 -9.69 7.08 2.64
C GLN A 280 -9.12 8.28 1.90
N VAL A 281 -8.17 8.04 0.99
CA VAL A 281 -7.55 9.12 0.22
C VAL A 281 -8.44 9.50 -0.96
N VAL A 282 -9.45 10.31 -0.65
CA VAL A 282 -10.42 10.86 -1.60
C VAL A 282 -10.46 12.38 -1.48
N GLY A 283 -10.65 13.09 -2.60
CA GLY A 283 -10.69 14.55 -2.58
C GLY A 283 -9.46 15.16 -1.90
N MET A 284 -9.67 15.93 -0.82
CA MET A 284 -8.60 16.58 -0.04
C MET A 284 -8.39 15.96 1.35
N GLU A 285 -8.86 14.73 1.58
CA GLU A 285 -8.82 14.13 2.93
C GLU A 285 -7.39 13.91 3.44
N LEU A 286 -6.43 13.66 2.55
CA LEU A 286 -5.02 13.59 2.92
C LEU A 286 -4.55 14.95 3.47
N GLU A 287 -4.70 16.01 2.69
CA GLU A 287 -4.28 17.38 3.04
C GLU A 287 -4.91 17.82 4.36
N LYS A 288 -6.23 17.67 4.50
CA LYS A 288 -6.96 18.00 5.74
C LYS A 288 -6.41 17.24 6.94
N THR A 289 -6.17 15.94 6.79
CA THR A 289 -5.63 15.11 7.88
C THR A 289 -4.25 15.60 8.30
N LEU A 290 -3.36 15.89 7.33
CA LEU A 290 -2.01 16.36 7.64
C LEU A 290 -2.04 17.75 8.30
N ASP A 291 -2.88 18.65 7.80
CA ASP A 291 -3.07 20.00 8.35
C ASP A 291 -3.61 19.95 9.78
N GLU A 292 -4.57 19.06 10.07
CA GLU A 292 -5.11 18.89 11.41
C GLU A 292 -4.08 18.34 12.40
N LEU A 293 -3.30 17.33 11.99
CA LEU A 293 -2.22 16.78 12.81
C LEU A 293 -1.16 17.83 13.15
N GLU A 294 -0.82 18.68 12.19
CA GLU A 294 0.14 19.77 12.38
C GLU A 294 -0.44 20.87 13.28
N LYS A 295 -1.66 21.33 13.01
CA LYS A 295 -2.36 22.35 13.81
C LYS A 295 -2.51 21.95 15.27
N LYS A 296 -2.78 20.67 15.55
CA LYS A 296 -2.94 20.16 16.93
C LYS A 296 -1.62 19.76 17.59
N GLY A 297 -0.52 19.71 16.85
CA GLY A 297 0.76 19.17 17.35
C GLY A 297 0.69 17.67 17.66
N GLU A 298 -0.28 16.95 17.11
CA GLU A 298 -0.53 15.53 17.41
C GLU A 298 0.23 14.58 16.50
N ARG A 299 0.93 15.06 15.49
CA ARG A 299 1.72 14.24 14.56
C ARG A 299 2.83 13.45 15.28
N TYR A 300 2.97 12.15 15.02
CA TYR A 300 4.13 11.40 15.46
C TYR A 300 5.41 11.97 14.86
N VAL A 301 6.46 12.18 15.65
CA VAL A 301 7.78 12.59 15.13
C VAL A 301 8.86 11.71 15.75
N ALA A 302 9.67 11.07 14.90
CA ALA A 302 10.74 10.19 15.34
C ALA A 302 11.81 10.97 16.11
N GLY A 303 12.21 10.42 17.27
CA GLY A 303 13.37 10.88 18.01
C GLY A 303 14.70 10.41 17.39
N PRO A 304 15.84 10.89 17.91
CA PRO A 304 17.13 10.30 17.61
C PRO A 304 17.12 8.81 18.00
N ALA A 305 17.76 7.96 17.18
CA ALA A 305 17.93 6.55 17.51
C ALA A 305 18.58 6.41 18.90
N SER A 306 17.98 5.60 19.76
CA SER A 306 18.61 5.22 21.03
C SER A 306 19.90 4.44 20.71
N LYS A 307 21.05 4.98 21.17
CA LYS A 307 22.35 4.30 21.10
C LYS A 307 22.37 3.05 21.97
#